data_AF-A0A914V0T3-F1
#
_entry.id   AF-A0A914V0T3-F1
#
_cell.length_a   1.000
_cell.length_b   1.000
_cell.length_c   1.000
_cell.angle_alpha   90.00
_cell.angle_beta   90.00
_cell.angle_gamma   90.00
#
_symmetry.space_group_name_H-M   'P 1'
#
loop_
_entity.id
_entity.type
_entity.pdbx_description
1 polymer ?
#
loop_
_entity_poly.entity_id
_entity_poly.type
_entity_poly.pdbx_seq_one_letter_code
_entity_poly.pdbx_strand_id
1 'polypeptide(L)'
;MLGQMLTLCYQTYETLRPSFPEIKMLMAQVPECPEDALAAFDAKITQSNTAGGQEIPEKIKRDMIRKVVKGIIGKTIGQQFKRPVHLRQLPPLQKPQKKQRDTDEDVTGVADLFRPE
;
A
#
# COMPACT_ATOMS: atom_id res chain seq x y z
N MET A 1 -17.76 -2.23 3.99
CA MET A 1 -17.90 -2.40 5.45
C MET A 1 -16.83 -1.63 6.22
N LEU A 2 -15.52 -1.90 6.03
CA LEU A 2 -14.43 -1.21 6.76
C LEU A 2 -14.47 0.33 6.67
N GLY A 3 -14.78 0.89 5.49
CA GLY A 3 -14.85 2.34 5.31
C GLY A 3 -15.84 3.04 6.26
N GLN A 4 -17.02 2.44 6.49
CA GLN A 4 -18.03 2.99 7.38
C GLN A 4 -17.63 2.88 8.85
N MET A 5 -16.99 1.78 9.25
CA MET A 5 -16.44 1.65 10.61
C MET A 5 -15.36 2.72 10.88
N LEU A 6 -14.49 2.98 9.89
CA LEU A 6 -13.47 4.04 10.03
C LEU A 6 -14.11 5.42 10.17
N THR A 7 -15.15 5.73 9.38
CA THR A 7 -15.91 6.98 9.53
C THR A 7 -16.52 7.09 10.93
N LEU A 8 -17.15 6.03 11.43
CA LEU A 8 -17.73 6.01 12.78
C LEU A 8 -16.66 6.22 13.86
N CYS A 9 -15.55 5.48 13.81
CA CYS A 9 -14.45 5.64 14.76
C CYS A 9 -13.93 7.08 14.80
N TYR A 10 -13.80 7.71 13.63
CA TYR A 10 -13.40 9.11 13.53
C TYR A 10 -14.42 10.03 14.23
N GLN A 11 -15.72 9.90 13.90
CA GLN A 11 -16.78 10.73 14.46
C GLN A 11 -16.91 10.56 15.98
N THR A 12 -16.80 9.32 16.47
CA THR A 12 -16.82 9.03 17.91
C THR A 12 -15.63 9.69 18.62
N TYR A 13 -14.43 9.60 18.06
CA TYR A 13 -13.27 10.29 18.62
C TYR A 13 -13.46 11.82 18.60
N GLU A 14 -13.87 12.39 17.46
CA GLU A 14 -14.12 13.83 17.27
C GLU A 14 -15.13 14.38 18.28
N THR A 15 -16.19 13.61 18.56
CA THR A 15 -17.26 14.00 19.50
C THR A 15 -16.84 13.88 20.96
N LEU A 16 -16.12 12.81 21.32
CA LEU A 16 -15.76 12.54 22.72
C LEU A 16 -14.51 13.31 23.16
N ARG A 17 -13.60 13.62 22.23
CA ARG A 17 -12.29 14.22 22.54
C ARG A 17 -12.34 15.55 23.33
N PRO A 18 -13.29 16.47 23.10
CA PRO A 18 -13.41 17.70 23.90
C PRO A 18 -13.80 17.44 25.36
N SER A 19 -14.62 16.42 25.60
CA SER A 19 -15.13 16.07 26.93
C SER A 19 -14.21 15.13 27.70
N PHE A 20 -13.44 14.30 27.00
CA PHE A 20 -12.62 13.23 27.58
C PHE A 20 -11.22 13.22 26.94
N PRO A 21 -10.27 14.01 27.45
CA PRO A 21 -8.90 14.04 26.93
C PRO A 21 -8.15 12.70 27.09
N GLU A 22 -8.57 11.85 28.02
CA GLU A 22 -8.00 10.53 28.32
C GLU A 22 -8.16 9.54 27.17
N ILE A 23 -9.09 9.78 26.24
CA ILE A 23 -9.30 8.91 25.07
C ILE A 23 -8.02 8.82 24.21
N LYS A 24 -7.18 9.86 24.22
CA LYS A 24 -5.86 9.80 23.58
C LYS A 24 -4.98 8.71 24.18
N MET A 25 -4.98 8.56 25.50
CA MET A 25 -4.23 7.51 26.19
C MET A 25 -4.77 6.12 25.85
N LEU A 26 -6.08 5.98 25.71
CA LEU A 26 -6.70 4.73 25.27
C LEU A 26 -6.28 4.38 23.83
N MET A 27 -6.25 5.36 22.93
CA MET A 27 -5.78 5.15 21.55
C MET A 27 -4.30 4.77 21.49
N ALA A 28 -3.46 5.22 22.43
CA ALA A 28 -2.06 4.82 22.50
C ALA A 28 -1.86 3.33 22.84
N GLN A 29 -2.87 2.65 23.38
CA GLN A 29 -2.82 1.22 23.67
C GLN A 29 -3.06 0.35 22.42
N VAL A 30 -3.43 0.96 21.29
CA VAL A 30 -3.66 0.23 20.04
C VAL A 30 -2.33 -0.36 19.54
N PRO A 31 -2.29 -1.67 19.24
CA PRO A 31 -1.08 -2.30 18.71
C PRO A 31 -0.66 -1.68 17.37
N GLU A 32 0.64 -1.59 17.11
CA GLU A 32 1.22 -1.03 15.89
C GLU A 32 0.75 0.41 15.57
N CYS A 33 0.32 1.19 16.57
CA CYS A 33 -0.03 2.59 16.43
C CYS A 33 1.22 3.47 16.54
N PRO A 34 1.62 4.22 15.49
CA PRO A 34 2.74 5.15 15.58
C PRO A 34 2.36 6.34 16.47
N GLU A 35 3.18 6.67 17.47
CA GLU A 35 2.93 7.81 18.37
C GLU A 35 2.80 9.14 17.59
N ASP A 36 3.66 9.37 16.59
CA ASP A 36 3.60 10.55 15.73
C ASP A 36 2.27 10.63 14.95
N ALA A 37 1.76 9.49 14.48
CA ALA A 37 0.51 9.44 13.74
C ALA A 37 -0.68 9.75 14.65
N LEU A 38 -0.66 9.24 15.88
CA LEU A 38 -1.67 9.54 16.90
C LEU A 38 -1.61 11.00 17.33
N ALA A 39 -0.41 11.56 17.56
CA ALA A 39 -0.23 12.95 17.92
C ALA A 39 -0.71 13.90 16.81
N ALA A 40 -0.36 13.63 15.55
CA ALA A 40 -0.81 14.41 14.41
C ALA A 40 -2.34 14.31 14.21
N PHE A 41 -2.90 13.12 14.39
CA PHE A 41 -4.35 12.89 14.34
C PHE A 41 -5.09 13.71 15.41
N ASP A 42 -4.63 13.63 16.66
CA ASP A 42 -5.19 14.34 17.81
C ASP A 42 -5.14 15.86 17.64
N ALA A 43 -3.98 16.38 17.22
CA ALA A 43 -3.80 17.80 16.95
C ALA A 43 -4.76 18.29 15.85
N LYS A 44 -4.91 17.50 14.77
CA LYS A 44 -5.78 17.87 13.64
C LYS A 44 -7.25 17.91 14.04
N ILE A 45 -7.73 16.94 14.83
CA ILE A 45 -9.11 16.92 15.34
C ILE A 45 -9.36 18.08 16.29
N THR A 46 -8.40 18.37 17.17
CA THR A 46 -8.51 19.50 18.10
C THR A 46 -8.59 20.82 17.34
N GLN A 47 -7.80 20.99 16.29
CA GLN A 47 -7.83 22.18 15.43
C GLN A 47 -9.14 22.29 14.63
N SER A 48 -9.66 21.19 14.05
CA SER A 48 -10.91 21.24 13.29
C SER A 48 -12.13 21.54 14.15
N ASN A 49 -12.12 21.17 15.44
CA ASN A 49 -13.19 21.45 16.39
C ASN A 49 -13.22 22.90 16.91
N THR A 50 -12.18 23.70 16.64
CA THR A 50 -12.19 25.12 17.01
C THR A 50 -13.01 25.95 16.03
N ALA A 51 -13.69 26.99 16.52
CA ALA A 51 -14.53 27.87 15.71
C ALA A 51 -13.68 28.56 14.62
N GLY A 52 -13.79 28.09 13.37
CA GLY A 52 -12.96 28.51 12.24
C GLY A 52 -12.14 27.38 11.58
N GLY A 53 -12.22 26.15 12.10
CA GLY A 53 -11.56 24.99 11.51
C GLY A 53 -12.06 24.66 10.11
N GLN A 54 -11.13 24.37 9.19
CA GLN A 54 -11.49 23.87 7.85
C GLN A 54 -12.14 22.49 7.94
N GLU A 55 -13.24 22.32 7.22
CA GLU A 55 -13.87 21.01 7.06
C GLU A 55 -12.90 20.04 6.38
N ILE A 56 -12.66 18.90 7.04
CA ILE A 56 -11.77 17.87 6.52
C ILE A 56 -12.58 16.92 5.64
N PRO A 57 -12.20 16.72 4.36
CA PRO A 57 -12.86 15.77 3.48
C PRO A 57 -12.94 14.36 4.07
N GLU A 58 -14.06 13.68 3.87
CA GLU A 58 -14.34 12.37 4.48
C GLU A 58 -13.28 11.30 4.12
N LYS A 59 -12.76 11.35 2.89
CA LYS A 59 -11.65 10.49 2.45
C LYS A 59 -10.42 10.65 3.33
N ILE A 60 -10.07 11.90 3.65
CA ILE A 60 -8.92 12.23 4.48
C ILE A 60 -9.17 11.80 5.93
N LYS A 61 -10.36 12.05 6.47
CA LYS A 61 -10.78 11.58 7.81
C LYS A 61 -10.54 10.07 7.98
N ARG A 62 -11.00 9.28 7.00
CA ARG A 62 -10.82 7.82 6.97
C ARG A 62 -9.35 7.40 6.85
N ASP A 63 -8.56 8.07 6.03
CA ASP A 63 -7.15 7.74 5.87
C ASP A 63 -6.33 8.07 7.12
N MET A 64 -6.68 9.14 7.83
CA MET A 64 -6.05 9.50 9.11
C MET A 64 -6.33 8.46 10.19
N ILE A 65 -7.59 8.15 10.47
CA ILE A 65 -7.95 7.16 11.50
C ILE A 65 -7.42 5.77 11.15
N ARG A 66 -7.39 5.39 9.85
CA ARG A 66 -6.82 4.12 9.39
C ARG A 66 -5.35 3.94 9.78
N LYS A 67 -4.55 5.03 9.81
CA LYS A 67 -3.14 4.97 10.21
C LYS A 67 -2.99 4.69 11.71
N VAL A 68 -3.88 5.24 12.52
CA VAL A 68 -3.89 5.05 13.98
C VAL A 68 -4.34 3.63 14.33
N VAL A 69 -5.43 3.15 13.72
CA VAL A 69 -6.03 1.84 14.05
C VAL A 69 -5.46 0.68 13.23
N LYS A 70 -4.32 0.85 12.57
CA LYS A 70 -3.80 -0.12 11.60
C LYS A 70 -3.60 -1.52 12.20
N GLY A 71 -3.08 -1.63 13.42
CA GLY A 71 -2.79 -2.93 14.04
C GLY A 71 -4.02 -3.72 14.46
N ILE A 72 -5.20 -3.10 14.55
CA ILE A 72 -6.46 -3.80 14.83
C ILE A 72 -7.26 -4.11 13.55
N ILE A 73 -6.84 -3.59 12.40
CA ILE A 73 -7.44 -3.95 11.11
C ILE A 73 -6.96 -5.35 10.75
N GLY A 74 -7.85 -6.33 10.91
CA GLY A 74 -7.58 -7.73 10.61
C GLY A 74 -7.07 -7.94 9.18
N LYS A 75 -6.01 -8.76 9.05
CA LYS A 75 -5.54 -9.29 7.77
C LYS A 75 -6.44 -10.44 7.37
N THR A 76 -6.65 -10.64 6.07
CA THR A 76 -7.40 -11.82 5.60
C THR A 76 -6.62 -13.10 5.89
N ILE A 77 -7.31 -14.23 6.08
CA ILE A 77 -6.69 -15.55 6.35
C ILE A 77 -5.55 -15.85 5.36
N GLY A 78 -5.77 -15.63 4.06
CA GLY A 78 -4.73 -15.84 3.04
C GLY A 78 -3.52 -14.90 3.14
N GLN A 79 -3.65 -13.73 3.77
CA GLN A 79 -2.51 -12.84 4.07
C GLN A 79 -1.78 -13.28 5.35
N GLN A 80 -2.49 -13.81 6.34
CA GLN A 80 -1.90 -14.29 7.60
C GLN A 80 -1.01 -15.52 7.40
N PHE A 81 -1.39 -16.42 6.48
CA PHE A 81 -0.64 -17.65 6.18
C PHE A 81 0.29 -17.53 4.97
N LYS A 82 0.41 -16.35 4.35
CA LYS A 82 1.43 -16.12 3.33
C LYS A 82 2.80 -16.18 4.01
N ARG A 83 3.54 -17.27 3.77
CA ARG A 83 4.95 -17.36 4.18
C ARG A 83 5.67 -16.12 3.65
N PRO A 84 6.38 -15.34 4.49
CA PRO A 84 7.21 -14.25 3.99
C PRO A 84 8.31 -14.86 3.11
N VAL A 85 8.15 -14.72 1.79
CA VAL A 85 9.15 -15.17 0.81
C VAL A 85 10.29 -14.18 0.86
N HIS A 86 11.25 -14.42 1.76
CA HIS A 86 12.57 -13.82 1.63
C HIS A 86 13.18 -14.45 0.38
N LEU A 87 13.05 -13.79 -0.77
CA LEU A 87 13.80 -14.15 -1.97
C LEU A 87 15.28 -14.00 -1.61
N ARG A 88 15.90 -15.11 -1.21
CA ARG A 88 17.36 -15.20 -1.12
C ARG A 88 17.89 -14.75 -2.48
N GLN A 89 18.99 -13.99 -2.51
CA GLN A 89 19.60 -13.61 -3.77
C GLN A 89 19.84 -14.88 -4.59
N LEU A 90 19.04 -15.06 -5.64
CA LEU A 90 19.12 -16.23 -6.49
C LEU A 90 20.41 -16.10 -7.29
N PRO A 91 21.20 -17.18 -7.45
CA PRO A 91 22.36 -17.14 -8.31
C PRO A 91 21.94 -16.71 -9.72
N PRO A 92 22.73 -15.85 -10.40
CA PRO A 92 22.37 -15.35 -11.71
C PRO A 92 22.20 -16.50 -12.69
N LEU A 93 21.05 -16.56 -13.36
CA LEU A 93 20.79 -17.53 -14.42
C LEU A 93 21.75 -17.27 -15.58
N GLN A 94 22.44 -18.30 -16.05
CA GLN A 94 23.26 -18.22 -17.25
C GLN A 94 22.35 -17.85 -18.42
N LYS A 95 22.57 -16.67 -19.01
CA LYS A 95 21.84 -16.25 -20.20
C LYS A 95 22.26 -17.18 -21.34
N PRO A 96 21.31 -17.87 -22.02
CA PRO A 96 21.67 -18.65 -23.20
C PRO A 96 22.34 -17.70 -24.20
N GLN A 97 23.56 -18.03 -24.63
CA GLN A 97 24.21 -17.30 -25.72
C GLN A 97 23.24 -17.29 -26.90
N LYS A 98 22.93 -16.09 -27.41
CA LYS A 98 22.29 -15.97 -28.71
C LYS A 98 23.18 -16.76 -29.68
N LYS A 99 22.64 -17.85 -30.25
CA LYS A 99 23.25 -18.47 -31.41
C LYS A 99 23.47 -17.35 -32.42
N GLN A 100 24.73 -17.04 -32.67
CA GLN A 100 25.13 -16.16 -33.75
C GLN A 100 24.52 -16.79 -35.00
N ARG A 101 23.64 -16.05 -35.67
CA ARG A 101 23.18 -16.48 -36.99
C ARG A 101 24.42 -16.42 -37.87
N ASP A 102 24.86 -17.57 -38.36
CA ASP A 102 25.85 -17.61 -39.43
C ASP A 102 25.33 -16.71 -40.54
N THR A 103 26.17 -15.75 -40.90
CA THR A 103 25.87 -14.71 -41.85
C THR A 103 26.16 -15.31 -43.22
N ASP A 104 25.11 -15.36 -44.05
CA ASP A 104 25.16 -15.53 -45.50
C ASP A 104 26.03 -16.69 -46.04
N GLU A 105 25.54 -17.93 -45.90
CA GLU A 105 25.89 -18.97 -46.88
C GLU A 105 25.11 -18.71 -48.17
N ASP A 106 25.85 -18.26 -49.20
CA ASP A 106 25.55 -18.25 -50.63
C ASP A 106 24.14 -18.76 -51.05
N VAL A 107 23.15 -17.87 -50.96
CA VAL A 107 21.80 -18.08 -51.54
C VAL A 107 21.77 -17.80 -53.05
N THR A 108 22.95 -17.66 -53.67
CA THR A 108 23.12 -17.38 -55.11
C THR A 108 22.76 -18.59 -55.99
N GLY A 109 22.82 -19.83 -55.46
CA GLY A 109 22.53 -21.05 -56.22
C GLY A 109 21.04 -21.36 -56.45
N VAL A 110 20.12 -20.85 -55.63
CA VAL A 110 18.66 -21.10 -55.80
C VAL A 110 18.04 -20.24 -56.90
N ALA A 111 18.69 -19.14 -57.30
CA ALA A 111 18.19 -18.27 -58.37
C ALA A 111 18.27 -18.91 -59.77
N ASP A 112 19.19 -19.85 -59.99
CA ASP A 112 19.31 -20.57 -61.26
C ASP A 112 18.24 -21.65 -61.46
N LEU A 113 17.53 -22.06 -60.40
CA LEU A 113 16.49 -23.09 -60.47
C LEU A 113 15.19 -22.62 -61.13
N PHE A 114 15.01 -21.30 -61.29
CA PHE A 114 13.76 -20.68 -61.76
C PHE A 114 13.93 -19.93 -63.08
N ARG A 115 15.02 -20.16 -63.83
CA ARG A 115 15.13 -19.63 -65.20
C ARG A 115 14.27 -20.47 -66.15
N PRO A 116 13.32 -19.85 -66.88
CA PRO A 116 12.55 -20.55 -67.90
C PRO A 116 13.42 -20.80 -69.15
N GLU A 117 13.35 -22.00 -69.71
CA GLU A 117 13.71 -22.25 -71.13
C GLU A 117 12.68 -21.64 -72.07
#